data_AF-A0A5J5NCS8-F1
#
_entry.id   AF-A0A5J5NCS8-F1
#
_cell.length_a   1.000
_cell.length_b   1.000
_cell.length_c   1.000
_cell.angle_alpha   90.00
_cell.angle_beta   90.00
_cell.angle_gamma   90.00
#
_symmetry.space_group_name_H-M   'P 1'
#
loop_
_entity.id
_entity.type
_entity.pdbx_description
1 polymer ?
#
loop_
_entity_poly.entity_id
_entity_poly.type
_entity_poly.pdbx_seq_one_letter_code
_entity_poly.pdbx_strand_id
1 'polypeptide(L)'
;MVFWEGYVSDEAMGTVAPVVVYWLYAGFYQLLPHLDKYRLHTRKEEEEKNAVPFVSVVRGVLFQQFVQATVAKLLFLVSPKIMLF
;
A
#
# COMPACT_ATOMS: atom_id res chain seq x y z
N MET A 1 3.66 -5.83 -24.31
CA MET A 1 3.95 -4.40 -24.13
C MET A 1 3.09 -3.89 -23.00
N VAL A 2 3.69 -3.61 -21.85
CA VAL A 2 3.01 -2.91 -20.75
C VAL A 2 3.00 -1.42 -21.02
N PHE A 3 1.94 -0.72 -20.60
CA PHE A 3 1.71 0.68 -21.01
C PHE A 3 2.73 1.68 -20.44
N TRP A 4 3.58 1.24 -19.50
CA TRP A 4 4.66 2.04 -18.92
C TRP A 4 6.03 1.78 -19.56
N GLU A 5 6.11 0.89 -20.55
CA GLU A 5 7.33 0.65 -21.32
C GLU A 5 7.85 1.97 -21.94
N GLY A 6 9.14 2.26 -21.72
CA GLY A 6 9.80 3.47 -22.21
C GLY A 6 9.70 4.70 -21.30
N TYR A 7 8.86 4.68 -20.25
CA TYR A 7 8.72 5.78 -19.30
C TYR A 7 9.34 5.47 -17.93
N VAL A 8 9.13 4.25 -17.43
CA VAL A 8 9.55 3.83 -16.08
C VAL A 8 10.19 2.45 -16.18
N SER A 9 11.31 2.23 -15.47
CA SER A 9 11.94 0.90 -15.36
C SER A 9 10.99 -0.09 -14.67
N ASP A 10 11.01 -1.35 -15.09
CA ASP A 10 10.22 -2.42 -14.46
C ASP A 10 10.53 -2.55 -12.96
N GLU A 11 11.76 -2.27 -12.55
CA GLU A 11 12.18 -2.26 -11.15
C GLU A 11 11.45 -1.17 -10.34
N ALA A 12 11.38 0.03 -10.91
CA ALA A 12 10.71 1.17 -10.30
C ALA A 12 9.19 0.95 -10.29
N MET A 13 8.63 0.42 -11.38
CA MET A 13 7.21 0.10 -11.46
C MET A 13 6.83 -0.99 -10.45
N GLY A 14 7.61 -2.07 -10.34
CA GLY A 14 7.39 -3.13 -9.36
C GLY A 14 7.48 -2.67 -7.91
N THR A 15 8.25 -1.62 -7.64
CA THR A 15 8.36 -1.01 -6.30
C THR A 15 7.22 -0.04 -6.00
N VAL A 16 6.81 0.78 -6.96
CA VAL A 16 5.85 1.88 -6.77
C VAL A 16 4.40 1.44 -6.96
N ALA A 17 4.11 0.55 -7.91
CA ALA A 17 2.75 0.08 -8.20
C ALA A 17 1.98 -0.42 -6.96
N PRO A 18 2.53 -1.31 -6.10
CA PRO A 18 1.80 -1.78 -4.93
C PRO A 18 1.47 -0.65 -3.92
N VAL A 19 2.33 0.37 -3.81
CA VAL A 19 2.07 1.54 -2.96
C VAL A 19 0.90 2.36 -3.50
N VAL A 20 0.90 2.62 -4.81
CA VAL A 20 -0.19 3.36 -5.48
C VAL A 20 -1.51 2.60 -5.33
N VAL A 21 -1.53 1.30 -5.61
CA VAL A 21 -2.73 0.47 -5.49
C VAL A 21 -3.27 0.47 -4.05
N TYR A 22 -2.38 0.37 -3.05
CA TYR A 22 -2.77 0.46 -1.65
C TYR A 22 -3.52 1.76 -1.34
N TRP A 23 -2.95 2.90 -1.73
CA TRP A 23 -3.53 4.21 -1.41
C TRP A 23 -4.80 4.51 -2.21
N LEU A 24 -4.88 4.06 -3.47
CA LEU A 24 -6.09 4.14 -4.26
C LEU A 24 -7.22 3.36 -3.59
N TYR A 25 -6.96 2.12 -3.19
CA TYR A 25 -7.95 1.27 -2.54
C TYR A 25 -8.38 1.85 -1.18
N ALA A 26 -7.43 2.19 -0.32
CA ALA A 26 -7.71 2.79 1.00
C ALA A 26 -8.46 4.12 0.86
N GLY A 27 -8.04 4.98 -0.07
CA GLY A 27 -8.69 6.25 -0.37
C GLY A 27 -10.13 6.05 -0.85
N PHE A 28 -10.37 5.07 -1.73
CA PHE A 28 -11.72 4.75 -2.19
C PHE A 28 -12.64 4.35 -1.03
N TYR A 29 -12.14 3.57 -0.07
CA TYR A 29 -12.89 3.23 1.14
C TYR A 29 -13.23 4.46 2.00
N GLN A 30 -12.37 5.48 2.03
CA GLN A 30 -12.66 6.75 2.74
C GLN A 30 -13.70 7.60 2.02
N LEU A 31 -13.85 7.45 0.71
CA LEU A 31 -14.84 8.18 -0.09
C LEU A 31 -16.24 7.56 -0.02
N LEU A 32 -16.36 6.32 0.45
CA LEU A 32 -17.67 5.69 0.62
C LEU A 32 -18.50 6.45 1.66
N PRO A 33 -19.78 6.69 1.40
CA PRO A 33 -20.68 7.30 2.38
C PRO A 33 -20.85 6.39 3.59
N HIS A 34 -21.41 6.95 4.67
CA HIS A 34 -21.76 6.18 5.86
C HIS A 34 -22.82 5.12 5.53
N LEU A 35 -22.40 3.86 5.40
CA LEU A 35 -23.25 2.71 5.11
C LEU A 35 -23.77 2.05 6.39
N ASP A 36 -24.14 2.84 7.40
CA ASP A 36 -24.45 2.35 8.76
C ASP A 36 -25.57 1.30 8.79
N LYS A 37 -26.53 1.37 7.86
CA LYS A 37 -27.63 0.40 7.70
C LYS A 37 -27.15 -1.02 7.35
N TYR A 38 -25.95 -1.15 6.80
CA TYR A 38 -25.37 -2.42 6.34
C TYR A 38 -24.26 -2.93 7.26
N ARG A 39 -23.99 -2.26 8.39
CA ARG A 39 -22.93 -2.63 9.32
C ARG A 39 -23.43 -3.66 10.33
N LEU A 40 -22.58 -4.65 10.62
CA LEU A 40 -22.84 -5.66 11.66
C LEU A 40 -22.65 -5.08 13.08
N HIS A 41 -21.73 -4.13 13.25
CA HIS A 41 -21.44 -3.45 14.51
C HIS A 41 -21.65 -1.95 14.40
N THR A 42 -22.08 -1.33 15.51
CA THR A 42 -22.17 0.13 15.58
C THR A 42 -20.76 0.73 15.58
N ARG A 43 -20.60 1.90 14.96
CA ARG A 43 -19.31 2.62 14.96
C ARG A 43 -18.76 2.85 16.36
N LYS A 44 -19.64 3.16 17.32
CA LYS A 44 -19.25 3.40 18.71
C LYS A 44 -18.59 2.15 19.31
N GLU A 45 -19.18 0.98 19.09
CA GLU A 45 -18.63 -0.29 19.57
C GLU A 45 -17.27 -0.59 18.90
N GLU A 46 -17.13 -0.34 17.60
CA GLU A 46 -15.87 -0.51 16.90
C GLU A 46 -14.79 0.49 17.36
N GLU A 47 -15.13 1.76 17.53
CA GLU A 47 -14.20 2.80 18.00
C GLU A 47 -13.73 2.51 19.44
N GLU A 48 -14.61 1.99 20.30
CA GLU A 48 -14.26 1.54 21.67
C GLU A 48 -13.38 0.28 21.66
N LYS A 49 -13.60 -0.63 20.70
CA LYS A 49 -12.80 -1.86 20.55
C LYS A 49 -11.55 -1.68 19.69
N ASN A 50 -11.40 -0.55 19.00
CA ASN A 50 -10.26 -0.33 18.11
C ASN A 50 -9.00 -0.09 18.94
N ALA A 51 -8.13 -1.09 18.99
CA ALA A 51 -6.90 -1.02 19.77
C ALA A 51 -5.89 0.00 19.22
N VAL A 52 -6.01 0.43 17.96
CA VAL A 52 -4.99 1.27 17.30
C VAL A 52 -5.62 2.49 16.63
N PRO A 53 -5.15 3.72 16.97
CA PRO A 53 -5.66 4.93 16.32
C PRO A 53 -5.22 4.99 14.85
N PHE A 54 -6.05 5.61 14.02
CA PHE A 54 -5.83 5.74 12.57
C PHE A 54 -4.44 6.32 12.22
N VAL A 55 -3.98 7.33 12.96
CA VAL A 55 -2.66 7.95 12.74
C VAL A 55 -1.53 6.94 12.96
N SER A 56 -1.66 6.03 13.92
CA SER A 56 -0.67 4.96 14.15
C SER A 56 -0.66 3.95 13.01
N VAL A 57 -1.84 3.62 12.46
CA VAL A 57 -1.94 2.75 11.27
C VAL A 57 -1.24 3.39 10.07
N VAL A 58 -1.52 4.66 9.78
CA VAL A 58 -0.87 5.40 8.67
C VAL A 58 0.64 5.44 8.84
N ARG A 59 1.13 5.73 10.04
CA ARG A 59 2.58 5.71 10.34
C ARG A 59 3.18 4.32 10.12
N GLY A 60 2.50 3.27 10.56
CA GLY A 60 2.93 1.89 10.36
C GLY A 60 3.05 1.53 8.88
N VAL A 61 2.05 1.89 8.08
CA VAL A 61 2.03 1.65 6.64
C VAL A 61 3.17 2.39 5.93
N LEU A 62 3.38 3.66 6.24
CA LEU A 62 4.48 4.44 5.65
C LEU A 62 5.84 3.84 6.00
N PHE A 63 6.01 3.38 7.24
CA PHE A 63 7.22 2.69 7.67
C PHE A 63 7.43 1.37 6.90
N GLN A 64 6.38 0.56 6.74
CA GLN A 64 6.43 -0.67 5.95
C GLN A 64 6.79 -0.41 4.48
N GLN A 65 6.17 0.60 3.85
CA GLN A 65 6.46 0.99 2.46
C GLN A 65 7.90 1.49 2.30
N PHE A 66 8.43 2.21 3.28
CA PHE A 66 9.83 2.62 3.31
C PHE A 66 10.80 1.42 3.38
N VAL A 67 10.51 0.46 4.27
CA VAL A 67 11.28 -0.79 4.37
C VAL A 67 11.20 -1.58 3.06
N GLN A 68 10.01 -1.75 2.49
CA GLN A 68 9.81 -2.43 1.21
C GLN A 68 10.62 -1.79 0.07
N ALA A 69 10.57 -0.46 -0.07
CA ALA A 69 11.34 0.26 -1.09
C ALA A 69 12.85 0.11 -0.89
N THR A 70 13.31 0.14 0.36
CA THR A 70 14.72 -0.06 0.72
C THR A 70 15.17 -1.47 0.35
N VAL A 71 14.41 -2.50 0.74
CA VAL A 71 14.70 -3.91 0.43
C VAL A 71 14.69 -4.14 -1.08
N ALA A 72 13.69 -3.64 -1.81
CA ALA A 72 13.63 -3.75 -3.26
C ALA A 72 14.89 -3.18 -3.92
N LYS A 73 15.29 -1.94 -3.54
CA LYS A 73 16.49 -1.31 -4.08
C LYS A 73 17.77 -2.10 -3.75
N LEU A 74 17.90 -2.62 -2.54
CA LEU A 74 19.04 -3.46 -2.15
C LEU A 74 19.09 -4.77 -2.96
N LEU A 75 17.94 -5.40 -3.20
CA LEU A 75 17.85 -6.62 -4.02
C LEU A 75 18.32 -6.36 -5.45
N PHE A 76 17.88 -5.26 -6.08
CA PHE A 76 18.33 -4.87 -7.41
C PHE A 76 19.84 -4.56 -7.48
N LEU A 77 20.39 -3.93 -6.43
CA LEU A 77 21.84 -3.65 -6.35
C LEU A 77 22.70 -4.92 -6.23
N VAL A 78 22.25 -5.90 -5.43
CA VAL A 78 23.03 -7.13 -5.15
C VAL A 78 22.83 -8.19 -6.23
N SER A 79 21.71 -8.16 -6.95
CA SER A 79 21.34 -9.19 -7.91
C SER A 79 21.09 -8.65 -9.33
N PRO A 80 22.08 -8.04 -10.00
CA PRO A 80 21.92 -7.56 -11.38
C PRO A 80 21.66 -8.68 -12.41
N LYS A 81 21.76 -9.96 -11.99
CA LYS A 81 21.72 -11.15 -12.87
C LYS A 81 20.68 -12.21 -12.49
N ILE A 82 19.82 -11.97 -11.50
CA ILE A 82 18.74 -12.93 -11.13
C ILE A 82 17.51 -12.79 -12.04
N MET A 83 17.48 -11.78 -12.91
CA MET A 83 16.40 -11.50 -13.86
C MET A 83 16.87 -11.72 -15.31
N LEU A 84 17.43 -12.90 -15.58
CA LEU A 84 17.78 -13.35 -16.95
C LEU A 84 17.00 -14.63 -17.35
N PHE A 85 15.88 -14.90 -16.66
CA PHE A 85 14.89 -15.91 -17.03
C PHE A 85 13.49 -15.32 -16.89
#